data_AF-A0A1E4IWD0-F1
#
_entry.id   AF-A0A1E4IWD0-F1
#
_cell.length_a   1.000
_cell.length_b   1.000
_cell.length_c   1.000
_cell.angle_alpha   90.00
_cell.angle_beta   90.00
_cell.angle_gamma   90.00
#
_symmetry.space_group_name_H-M   'P 1'
#
loop_
_entity.id
_entity.type
_entity.pdbx_description
1 polymer ?
#
loop_
_entity_poly.entity_id
_entity_poly.type
_entity_poly.pdbx_seq_one_letter_code
_entity_poly.pdbx_strand_id
1 'polypeptide(L)'
;MFLLATPLWAAPPDGNAPDWYYPQWLAEAPHTPVFRVRDTVNKYGRYASETKTVTIKDLIKFHGHFCGGLVEGATALKVAFDRLFPDGIIDRTDLVIASNNSACGGDVAVYLTGARARFGSHLIDPKLKESDFVVKRVSTGKSVRVVINAATYPHDVRTQMKKIESGTFEPADIDLFQDLQWAYAKKLVTRPAIESVDVTENPNYAWPEPPCQDMGRRRDNDYKDVPAARLK
;
A
#
# COMPACT_ATOMS: atom_id res chain seq x y z
N MET A 1 -9.14 -39.33 -11.22
CA MET A 1 -9.73 -38.05 -11.65
C MET A 1 -9.83 -37.17 -10.42
N PHE A 2 -8.79 -36.37 -10.14
CA PHE A 2 -8.80 -35.45 -8.99
C PHE A 2 -9.59 -34.21 -9.38
N LEU A 3 -10.77 -34.03 -8.77
CA LEU A 3 -11.48 -32.76 -8.82
C LEU A 3 -10.68 -31.75 -8.01
N LEU A 4 -9.98 -30.85 -8.70
CA LEU A 4 -9.49 -29.61 -8.12
C LEU A 4 -10.72 -28.79 -7.74
N ALA A 5 -11.02 -28.71 -6.44
CA ALA A 5 -11.99 -27.77 -5.93
C ALA A 5 -11.49 -26.35 -6.27
N THR A 6 -12.16 -25.70 -7.20
CA THR A 6 -12.04 -24.26 -7.41
C THR A 6 -12.32 -23.57 -6.08
N PRO A 7 -11.48 -22.64 -5.61
CA PRO A 7 -11.78 -21.91 -4.38
C PRO A 7 -13.07 -21.14 -4.64
N LEU A 8 -14.10 -21.38 -3.83
CA LEU A 8 -15.24 -20.48 -3.78
C LEU A 8 -14.69 -19.09 -3.46
N TRP A 9 -14.76 -18.17 -4.41
CA TRP A 9 -14.57 -16.76 -4.10
C TRP A 9 -15.62 -16.39 -3.06
N ALA A 10 -15.17 -16.20 -1.82
CA ALA A 10 -15.96 -15.53 -0.80
C ALA A 10 -16.48 -14.23 -1.41
N ALA A 11 -17.75 -13.89 -1.13
CA ALA A 11 -18.30 -12.61 -1.54
C ALA A 11 -17.28 -11.50 -1.19
N PRO A 12 -17.03 -10.54 -2.11
CA PRO A 12 -16.15 -9.44 -1.81
C PRO A 12 -16.58 -8.84 -0.46
N PRO A 13 -15.66 -8.60 0.48
CA PRO A 13 -16.01 -7.96 1.75
C PRO A 13 -16.83 -6.71 1.43
N ASP A 14 -17.87 -6.40 2.20
CA ASP A 14 -18.88 -5.37 1.91
C ASP A 14 -18.32 -3.99 1.48
N GLY A 15 -17.02 -3.74 1.68
CA GLY A 15 -16.28 -2.58 1.20
C GLY A 15 -15.69 -2.64 -0.23
N ASN A 16 -15.75 -3.75 -0.98
CA ASN A 16 -15.12 -3.87 -2.31
C ASN A 16 -16.11 -3.81 -3.49
N ALA A 17 -17.38 -3.47 -3.25
CA ALA A 17 -18.35 -3.31 -4.33
C ALA A 17 -17.96 -2.13 -5.26
N PRO A 18 -18.13 -2.26 -6.59
CA PRO A 18 -17.93 -1.18 -7.55
C PRO A 18 -18.70 0.10 -7.17
N ASP A 19 -18.20 1.24 -7.63
CA ASP A 19 -18.75 2.58 -7.37
C ASP A 19 -18.35 3.55 -8.50
N TRP A 20 -18.91 4.76 -8.53
CA TRP A 20 -18.60 5.74 -9.59
C TRP A 20 -17.11 6.14 -9.64
N TYR A 21 -16.39 6.04 -8.52
CA TYR A 21 -14.95 6.28 -8.38
C TYR A 21 -14.12 4.99 -8.24
N TYR A 22 -14.77 3.83 -8.25
CA TYR A 22 -14.15 2.52 -8.06
C TYR A 22 -14.67 1.55 -9.12
N PRO A 23 -14.02 1.48 -10.30
CA PRO A 23 -14.61 0.83 -11.45
C PRO A 23 -14.71 -0.69 -11.28
N GLN A 24 -15.72 -1.29 -11.91
CA GLN A 24 -16.01 -2.73 -11.79
C GLN A 24 -14.81 -3.62 -12.15
N TRP A 25 -14.07 -3.27 -13.20
CA TRP A 25 -12.88 -4.04 -13.62
C TRP A 25 -11.81 -4.12 -12.52
N LEU A 26 -11.72 -3.12 -11.64
CA LEU A 26 -10.77 -3.10 -10.54
C LEU A 26 -11.28 -3.87 -9.33
N ALA A 27 -12.59 -3.78 -9.06
CA ALA A 27 -13.27 -4.52 -8.01
C ALA A 27 -13.19 -6.04 -8.22
N GLU A 28 -13.30 -6.48 -9.47
CA GLU A 28 -13.40 -7.90 -9.85
C GLU A 28 -12.08 -8.52 -10.33
N ALA A 29 -11.02 -7.71 -10.49
CA ALA A 29 -9.76 -8.21 -11.01
C ALA A 29 -9.11 -9.25 -10.06
N PRO A 30 -8.58 -10.36 -10.60
CA PRO A 30 -8.20 -11.54 -9.83
C PRO A 30 -7.02 -11.30 -8.88
N HIS A 31 -6.18 -10.31 -9.16
CA HIS A 31 -5.00 -9.99 -8.37
C HIS A 31 -5.03 -8.57 -7.80
N THR A 32 -6.21 -7.92 -7.73
CA THR A 32 -6.35 -6.66 -6.99
C THR A 32 -5.91 -6.86 -5.54
N PRO A 33 -4.94 -6.09 -5.02
CA PRO A 33 -4.47 -6.25 -3.65
C PRO A 33 -5.57 -6.01 -2.61
N VAL A 34 -5.69 -6.96 -1.68
CA VAL A 34 -6.54 -6.86 -0.49
C VAL A 34 -5.67 -7.14 0.73
N PHE A 35 -5.83 -6.34 1.78
CA PHE A 35 -4.97 -6.38 2.96
C PHE A 35 -5.79 -6.66 4.21
N ARG A 36 -5.40 -7.66 4.98
CA ARG A 36 -5.93 -7.89 6.33
C ARG A 36 -5.03 -7.20 7.34
N VAL A 37 -5.56 -6.22 8.05
CA VAL A 37 -4.78 -5.40 8.98
C VAL A 37 -5.25 -5.59 10.41
N ARG A 38 -4.30 -5.63 11.34
CA ARG A 38 -4.53 -5.57 12.79
C ARG A 38 -4.19 -4.17 13.29
N ASP A 39 -5.06 -3.66 14.16
CA ASP A 39 -4.96 -2.34 14.78
C ASP A 39 -5.30 -2.42 16.27
N THR A 40 -5.19 -1.29 16.95
CA THR A 40 -5.69 -1.10 18.31
C THR A 40 -7.09 -0.49 18.33
N VAL A 41 -7.81 -0.69 19.43
CA VAL A 41 -9.19 -0.18 19.61
C VAL A 41 -9.25 1.32 19.90
N ASN A 42 -8.15 1.94 20.34
CA ASN A 42 -7.99 3.39 20.51
C ASN A 42 -6.51 3.76 20.72
N LYS A 43 -6.21 5.05 20.91
CA LYS A 43 -4.83 5.58 21.08
C LYS A 43 -4.03 5.00 22.27
N TYR A 44 -4.68 4.38 23.24
CA TYR A 44 -4.07 3.66 24.37
C TYR A 44 -4.59 2.21 24.44
N GLY A 45 -5.28 1.77 23.40
CA GLY A 45 -6.06 0.53 23.42
C GLY A 45 -5.21 -0.68 23.14
N ARG A 46 -5.69 -1.82 23.63
CA ARG A 46 -5.25 -3.16 23.20
C ARG A 46 -5.51 -3.38 21.70
N TYR A 47 -4.95 -4.44 21.14
CA TYR A 47 -5.38 -4.92 19.83
C TYR A 47 -6.90 -5.08 19.74
N ALA A 48 -7.45 -4.71 18.59
CA ALA A 48 -8.79 -5.10 18.22
C ALA A 48 -8.91 -6.62 18.18
N SER A 49 -10.07 -7.15 18.59
CA SER A 49 -10.36 -8.57 18.56
C SER A 49 -10.46 -9.13 17.12
N GLU A 50 -10.67 -8.25 16.14
CA GLU A 50 -10.85 -8.60 14.73
C GLU A 50 -9.89 -7.82 13.83
N THR A 51 -9.60 -8.37 12.66
CA THR A 51 -8.86 -7.69 11.60
C THR A 51 -9.81 -6.86 10.73
N LYS A 52 -9.32 -5.74 10.21
CA LYS A 52 -10.02 -5.02 9.14
C LYS A 52 -9.52 -5.48 7.78
N THR A 53 -10.39 -5.42 6.79
CA THR A 53 -10.00 -5.56 5.38
C THR A 53 -9.82 -4.17 4.79
N VAL A 54 -8.70 -3.95 4.11
CA VAL A 54 -8.41 -2.74 3.36
C VAL A 54 -8.31 -3.09 1.89
N THR A 55 -8.97 -2.29 1.06
CA THR A 55 -9.04 -2.45 -0.40
C THR A 55 -8.48 -1.21 -1.11
N ILE A 56 -8.35 -1.29 -2.43
CA ILE A 56 -8.02 -0.13 -3.25
C ILE A 56 -9.13 0.95 -3.14
N LYS A 57 -10.40 0.57 -2.92
CA LYS A 57 -11.50 1.53 -2.71
C LYS A 57 -11.25 2.40 -1.48
N ASP A 58 -10.71 1.83 -0.40
CA ASP A 58 -10.38 2.58 0.82
C ASP A 58 -9.20 3.53 0.60
N LEU A 59 -8.20 3.11 -0.19
CA LEU A 59 -7.08 3.96 -0.59
C LEU A 59 -7.56 5.14 -1.45
N ILE A 60 -8.47 4.92 -2.39
CA ILE A 60 -9.07 5.98 -3.20
C ILE A 60 -9.85 6.97 -2.32
N LYS A 61 -10.62 6.48 -1.34
CA LYS A 61 -11.34 7.35 -0.39
C LYS A 61 -10.38 8.20 0.45
N PHE A 62 -9.27 7.62 0.90
CA PHE A 62 -8.27 8.34 1.70
C PHE A 62 -7.51 9.37 0.86
N HIS A 63 -7.12 9.01 -0.36
CA HIS A 63 -6.36 9.87 -1.26
C HIS A 63 -7.22 10.95 -1.94
N GLY A 64 -8.48 10.65 -2.21
CA GLY A 64 -9.48 11.55 -2.79
C GLY A 64 -9.84 11.27 -4.26
N HIS A 65 -9.06 10.46 -4.99
CA HIS A 65 -9.34 10.08 -6.38
C HIS A 65 -8.64 8.78 -6.78
N PHE A 66 -9.06 8.18 -7.89
CA PHE A 66 -8.32 7.09 -8.51
C PHE A 66 -7.07 7.65 -9.19
N CYS A 67 -5.90 7.19 -8.74
CA CYS A 67 -4.63 7.41 -9.41
C CYS A 67 -3.95 6.07 -9.66
N GLY A 68 -3.32 5.89 -10.82
CA GLY A 68 -2.55 4.68 -11.14
C GLY A 68 -1.47 4.38 -10.09
N GLY A 69 -0.91 5.41 -9.46
CA GLY A 69 0.07 5.30 -8.37
C GLY A 69 -0.47 4.60 -7.11
N LEU A 70 -1.79 4.62 -6.86
CA LEU A 70 -2.39 3.89 -5.73
C LEU A 70 -2.32 2.38 -5.95
N VAL A 71 -2.65 1.93 -7.16
CA VAL A 71 -2.58 0.51 -7.56
C VAL A 71 -1.12 0.06 -7.60
N GLU A 72 -0.24 0.90 -8.15
CA GLU A 72 1.20 0.64 -8.19
C GLU A 72 1.78 0.45 -6.78
N GLY A 73 1.53 1.39 -5.87
CA GLY A 73 2.00 1.31 -4.49
C GLY A 73 1.42 0.12 -3.73
N ALA A 74 0.13 -0.17 -3.90
CA ALA A 74 -0.51 -1.33 -3.28
C ALA A 74 0.07 -2.65 -3.81
N THR A 75 0.35 -2.76 -5.11
CA THR A 75 1.00 -3.94 -5.70
C THR A 75 2.40 -4.15 -5.13
N ALA A 76 3.21 -3.10 -5.04
CA ALA A 76 4.55 -3.18 -4.43
C ALA A 76 4.47 -3.62 -2.95
N LEU A 77 3.61 -2.98 -2.16
CA LEU A 77 3.49 -3.28 -0.73
C LEU A 77 2.85 -4.64 -0.45
N LYS A 78 2.00 -5.17 -1.34
CA LYS A 78 1.51 -6.55 -1.24
C LYS A 78 2.66 -7.54 -1.18
N VAL A 79 3.68 -7.36 -2.03
CA VAL A 79 4.85 -8.23 -2.06
C VAL A 79 5.70 -8.08 -0.78
N ALA A 80 5.87 -6.84 -0.28
CA ALA A 80 6.59 -6.62 0.97
C ALA A 80 5.90 -7.28 2.16
N PHE A 81 4.57 -7.16 2.25
CA PHE A 81 3.80 -7.73 3.35
C PHE A 81 3.76 -9.26 3.32
N ASP A 82 3.70 -9.87 2.13
CA ASP A 82 3.79 -11.34 2.01
C ASP A 82 5.10 -11.91 2.57
N ARG A 83 6.19 -11.11 2.54
CA ARG A 83 7.48 -11.49 3.14
C ARG A 83 7.56 -11.19 4.64
N LEU A 84 6.95 -10.10 5.09
CA LEU A 84 7.03 -9.64 6.49
C LEU A 84 5.98 -10.30 7.42
N PHE A 85 4.85 -10.74 6.86
CA PHE A 85 3.70 -11.31 7.56
C PHE A 85 3.23 -12.59 6.87
N PRO A 86 3.92 -13.74 7.08
CA PRO A 86 3.57 -15.01 6.44
C PRO A 86 2.20 -15.56 6.88
N ASP A 87 1.62 -15.05 7.97
CA ASP A 87 0.25 -15.33 8.42
C ASP A 87 -0.82 -14.48 7.69
N GLY A 88 -0.38 -13.55 6.85
CA GLY A 88 -1.23 -12.65 6.07
C GLY A 88 -1.91 -11.55 6.88
N ILE A 89 -1.53 -11.34 8.15
CA ILE A 89 -2.11 -10.29 9.01
C ILE A 89 -1.08 -9.20 9.26
N ILE A 90 -1.31 -8.02 8.69
CA ILE A 90 -0.41 -6.87 8.78
C ILE A 90 -0.67 -6.14 10.09
N ASP A 91 0.25 -6.24 11.05
CA ASP A 91 0.22 -5.43 12.28
C ASP A 91 0.69 -4.00 11.98
N ARG A 92 -0.26 -3.07 11.87
CA ARG A 92 0.02 -1.66 11.56
C ARG A 92 0.66 -0.89 12.72
N THR A 93 0.84 -1.52 13.87
CA THR A 93 1.58 -0.96 15.02
C THR A 93 3.07 -1.29 14.98
N ASP A 94 3.49 -2.21 14.10
CA ASP A 94 4.80 -2.86 14.12
C ASP A 94 5.66 -2.54 12.88
N LEU A 95 5.39 -1.41 12.22
CA LEU A 95 6.00 -1.08 10.93
C LEU A 95 6.66 0.30 10.91
N VAL A 96 7.81 0.36 10.25
CA VAL A 96 8.47 1.58 9.76
C VAL A 96 8.60 1.46 8.24
N ILE A 97 8.38 2.55 7.52
CA ILE A 97 8.45 2.57 6.06
C ILE A 97 9.14 3.85 5.57
N ALA A 98 10.03 3.69 4.59
CA ALA A 98 10.56 4.78 3.80
C ALA A 98 9.93 4.76 2.40
N SER A 99 9.54 5.93 1.91
CA SER A 99 9.08 6.15 0.53
C SER A 99 9.73 7.42 -0.02
N ASN A 100 9.60 7.63 -1.33
CA ASN A 100 9.87 8.96 -1.90
C ASN A 100 8.78 9.97 -1.47
N ASN A 101 8.88 11.21 -1.97
CA ASN A 101 7.93 12.29 -1.69
C ASN A 101 6.68 12.30 -2.60
N SER A 102 6.36 11.18 -3.28
CA SER A 102 5.12 11.08 -4.06
C SER A 102 3.91 11.11 -3.13
N ALA A 103 2.93 11.97 -3.41
CA ALA A 103 1.69 12.02 -2.62
C ALA A 103 0.94 10.68 -2.67
N CYS A 104 0.80 10.08 -3.86
CA CYS A 104 0.11 8.81 -4.03
C CYS A 104 0.83 7.67 -3.29
N GLY A 105 2.14 7.54 -3.51
CA GLY A 105 2.95 6.49 -2.87
C GLY A 105 3.02 6.66 -1.34
N GLY A 106 3.17 7.90 -0.87
CA GLY A 106 3.16 8.25 0.54
C GLY A 106 1.83 7.91 1.22
N ASP A 107 0.70 8.21 0.57
CA ASP A 107 -0.62 7.89 1.12
C ASP A 107 -0.85 6.37 1.23
N VAL A 108 -0.47 5.60 0.21
CA VAL A 108 -0.50 4.13 0.28
C VAL A 108 0.40 3.63 1.42
N ALA A 109 1.62 4.16 1.53
CA ALA A 109 2.57 3.80 2.58
C ALA A 109 1.97 4.02 3.98
N VAL A 110 1.47 5.22 4.29
CA VAL A 110 0.93 5.52 5.63
C VAL A 110 -0.37 4.77 5.91
N TYR A 111 -1.23 4.58 4.91
CA TYR A 111 -2.53 3.95 5.11
C TYR A 111 -2.38 2.45 5.41
N LEU A 112 -1.55 1.76 4.62
CA LEU A 112 -1.37 0.31 4.76
C LEU A 112 -0.47 -0.09 5.93
N THR A 113 0.53 0.73 6.27
CA THR A 113 1.46 0.39 7.36
C THR A 113 1.06 0.95 8.72
N GLY A 114 0.18 1.96 8.77
CA GLY A 114 -0.08 2.73 9.99
C GLY A 114 1.07 3.66 10.41
N ALA A 115 2.17 3.68 9.66
CA ALA A 115 3.28 4.58 9.87
C ALA A 115 2.88 6.04 9.69
N ARG A 116 3.54 6.95 10.41
CA ARG A 116 3.26 8.39 10.37
C ARG A 116 4.56 9.18 10.46
N ALA A 117 4.64 10.25 9.66
CA ALA A 117 5.71 11.24 9.77
C ALA A 117 5.81 11.79 11.21
N ARG A 118 4.66 12.12 11.81
CA ARG A 118 4.54 12.61 13.20
C ARG A 118 5.11 11.69 14.28
N PHE A 119 5.36 10.42 13.97
CA PHE A 119 5.92 9.43 14.90
C PHE A 119 7.29 8.92 14.45
N GLY A 120 7.89 9.49 13.40
CA GLY A 120 9.15 9.01 12.82
C GLY A 120 9.08 7.59 12.26
N SER A 121 7.88 7.08 11.96
CA SER A 121 7.69 5.74 11.40
C SER A 121 7.44 5.75 9.90
N HIS A 122 6.99 6.87 9.34
CA HIS A 122 7.00 7.11 7.91
C HIS A 122 8.08 8.13 7.60
N LEU A 123 9.03 7.71 6.78
CA LEU A 123 10.24 8.44 6.46
C LEU A 123 10.23 8.79 4.97
N ILE A 124 10.73 9.98 4.63
CA ILE A 124 10.78 10.47 3.26
C ILE A 124 12.24 10.43 2.81
N ASP A 125 12.53 9.57 1.85
CA ASP A 125 13.85 9.46 1.24
C ASP A 125 13.78 9.89 -0.24
N PRO A 126 14.32 11.07 -0.60
CA PRO A 126 14.30 11.55 -1.98
C PRO A 126 15.16 10.71 -2.94
N LYS A 127 15.98 9.77 -2.44
CA LYS A 127 16.76 8.84 -3.26
C LYS A 127 15.92 7.68 -3.79
N LEU A 128 14.78 7.40 -3.17
CA LEU A 128 13.84 6.37 -3.62
C LEU A 128 13.08 6.88 -4.86
N LYS A 129 12.77 5.95 -5.76
CA LYS A 129 11.98 6.25 -6.97
C LYS A 129 10.49 6.17 -6.67
N GLU A 130 9.68 6.46 -7.68
CA GLU A 130 8.23 6.26 -7.60
C GLU A 130 7.91 4.78 -7.32
N SER A 131 7.05 4.55 -6.33
CA SER A 131 6.71 3.22 -5.78
C SER A 131 7.89 2.31 -5.43
N ASP A 132 8.98 2.93 -4.96
CA ASP A 132 10.11 2.29 -4.31
C ASP A 132 9.97 2.47 -2.80
N PHE A 133 9.77 1.36 -2.09
CA PHE A 133 9.55 1.36 -0.65
C PHE A 133 10.58 0.49 0.05
N VAL A 134 11.03 0.94 1.22
CA VAL A 134 11.74 0.08 2.18
C VAL A 134 10.89 -0.04 3.42
N VAL A 135 10.46 -1.26 3.74
CA VAL A 135 9.56 -1.57 4.85
C VAL A 135 10.31 -2.40 5.87
N LYS A 136 10.21 -2.05 7.16
CA LYS A 136 10.76 -2.83 8.26
C LYS A 136 9.67 -3.22 9.23
N ARG A 137 9.65 -4.49 9.61
CA ARG A 137 8.89 -4.98 10.76
C ARG A 137 9.74 -4.81 12.01
N VAL A 138 9.28 -3.97 12.93
CA VAL A 138 10.09 -3.51 14.08
C VAL A 138 10.41 -4.67 15.01
N SER A 139 9.41 -5.47 15.39
CA SER A 139 9.55 -6.58 16.34
C SER A 139 10.53 -7.66 15.91
N THR A 140 10.69 -7.90 14.60
CA THR A 140 11.57 -8.94 14.06
C THR A 140 12.89 -8.40 13.52
N GLY A 141 12.99 -7.09 13.33
CA GLY A 141 14.12 -6.42 12.68
C GLY A 141 14.20 -6.63 11.16
N LYS A 142 13.40 -7.54 10.58
CA LYS A 142 13.41 -7.85 9.14
C LYS A 142 12.95 -6.65 8.32
N SER A 143 13.62 -6.41 7.19
CA SER A 143 13.24 -5.39 6.23
C SER A 143 13.16 -5.94 4.82
N VAL A 144 12.36 -5.31 3.98
CA VAL A 144 12.18 -5.64 2.58
C VAL A 144 12.13 -4.35 1.79
N ARG A 145 12.91 -4.27 0.71
CA ARG A 145 12.74 -3.25 -0.32
C ARG A 145 11.94 -3.83 -1.47
N VAL A 146 10.96 -3.08 -1.93
CA VAL A 146 10.13 -3.41 -3.10
C VAL A 146 10.12 -2.24 -4.06
N VAL A 147 10.28 -2.52 -5.35
CA VAL A 147 10.27 -1.52 -6.41
C VAL A 147 9.48 -2.08 -7.58
N ILE A 148 8.62 -1.27 -8.19
CA ILE A 148 7.99 -1.69 -9.44
C ILE A 148 9.05 -1.77 -10.54
N ASN A 149 9.12 -2.93 -11.17
CA ASN A 149 10.18 -3.19 -12.14
C ASN A 149 10.00 -2.32 -13.39
N ALA A 150 11.12 -1.94 -14.01
CA ALA A 150 11.13 -1.01 -15.14
C ALA A 150 10.37 -1.55 -16.36
N ALA A 151 10.31 -2.87 -16.53
CA ALA A 151 9.57 -3.54 -17.61
C ALA A 151 8.04 -3.43 -17.44
N THR A 152 7.58 -3.18 -16.21
CA THR A 152 6.15 -3.06 -15.90
C THR A 152 5.64 -1.65 -16.14
N TYR A 153 6.41 -0.64 -15.74
CA TYR A 153 6.02 0.77 -15.86
C TYR A 153 5.97 1.22 -17.33
N PRO A 154 4.82 1.63 -17.88
CA PRO A 154 4.71 1.96 -19.29
C PRO A 154 5.43 3.25 -19.67
N HIS A 155 6.17 3.21 -20.76
CA HIS A 155 6.84 4.38 -21.33
C HIS A 155 5.85 5.52 -21.65
N ASP A 156 4.66 5.17 -22.15
CA ASP A 156 3.67 6.14 -22.60
C ASP A 156 3.04 6.91 -21.43
N VAL A 157 2.82 6.25 -20.29
CA VAL A 157 2.39 6.92 -19.04
C VAL A 157 3.42 8.00 -18.65
N ARG A 158 4.71 7.66 -18.67
CA ARG A 158 5.79 8.61 -18.35
C ARG A 158 5.85 9.77 -19.33
N THR A 159 5.70 9.47 -20.61
CA THR A 159 5.80 10.45 -21.69
C THR A 159 4.64 11.44 -21.62
N GLN A 160 3.44 10.92 -21.42
CA GLN A 160 2.23 11.73 -21.30
C GLN A 160 2.23 12.59 -20.03
N MET A 161 2.66 12.03 -18.90
CA MET A 161 2.85 12.77 -17.65
C MET A 161 3.77 13.98 -17.86
N LYS A 162 4.95 13.76 -18.45
CA LYS A 162 5.92 14.84 -18.74
C LYS A 162 5.36 15.90 -19.69
N LYS A 163 4.55 15.50 -20.67
CA LYS A 163 3.87 16.44 -21.58
C LYS A 163 2.95 17.37 -20.78
N ILE A 164 2.11 16.82 -19.91
CA ILE A 164 1.22 17.60 -19.04
C ILE A 164 2.02 18.50 -18.08
N GLU A 165 3.04 17.96 -17.41
CA GLU A 165 3.90 18.71 -16.47
C GLU A 165 4.68 19.86 -17.14
N SER A 166 4.94 19.79 -18.44
CA SER A 166 5.57 20.88 -19.20
C SER A 166 4.68 22.13 -19.30
N GLY A 167 3.39 22.01 -19.00
CA GLY A 167 2.40 23.07 -19.17
C GLY A 167 1.94 23.28 -20.62
N THR A 168 2.48 22.54 -21.60
CA THR A 168 2.07 22.59 -23.00
C THR A 168 1.29 21.32 -23.36
N PHE A 169 -0.01 21.34 -23.12
CA PHE A 169 -0.92 20.22 -23.36
C PHE A 169 -2.31 20.72 -23.78
N GLU A 170 -3.07 19.85 -24.44
CA GLU A 170 -4.47 20.07 -24.80
C GLU A 170 -5.38 19.30 -23.82
N PRO A 171 -6.66 19.66 -23.63
CA PRO A 171 -7.56 18.90 -22.75
C PRO A 171 -7.59 17.39 -23.01
N ALA A 172 -7.53 16.97 -24.29
CA ALA A 172 -7.48 15.56 -24.68
C ALA A 172 -6.23 14.81 -24.16
N ASP A 173 -5.15 15.53 -23.82
CA ASP A 173 -3.96 14.94 -23.20
C ASP A 173 -4.22 14.44 -21.78
N ILE A 174 -5.13 15.09 -21.05
CA ILE A 174 -5.54 14.67 -19.71
C ILE A 174 -6.39 13.40 -19.80
N ASP A 175 -7.33 13.36 -20.75
CA ASP A 175 -8.16 12.17 -21.00
C ASP A 175 -7.29 10.97 -21.39
N LEU A 176 -6.34 11.18 -22.30
CA LEU A 176 -5.36 10.15 -22.69
C LEU A 176 -4.53 9.68 -21.49
N PHE A 177 -4.10 10.60 -20.62
CA PHE A 177 -3.35 10.22 -19.43
C PHE A 177 -4.17 9.32 -18.49
N GLN A 178 -5.45 9.63 -18.30
CA GLN A 178 -6.35 8.77 -17.53
C GLN A 178 -6.45 7.36 -18.12
N ASP A 179 -6.66 7.26 -19.44
CA ASP A 179 -6.75 5.97 -20.12
C ASP A 179 -5.46 5.15 -20.01
N LEU A 180 -4.30 5.80 -20.15
CA LEU A 180 -3.00 5.17 -19.99
C LEU A 180 -2.79 4.68 -18.55
N GLN A 181 -3.17 5.47 -17.54
CA GLN A 181 -3.10 5.05 -16.14
C GLN A 181 -4.04 3.87 -15.85
N TRP A 182 -5.24 3.85 -16.43
CA TRP A 182 -6.19 2.76 -16.25
C TRP A 182 -5.73 1.47 -16.93
N ALA A 183 -5.21 1.56 -18.15
CA ALA A 183 -4.65 0.42 -18.86
C ALA A 183 -3.46 -0.18 -18.08
N TYR A 184 -2.61 0.68 -17.53
CA TYR A 184 -1.52 0.26 -16.68
C TYR A 184 -2.00 -0.42 -15.38
N ALA A 185 -2.93 0.20 -14.67
CA ALA A 185 -3.50 -0.37 -13.44
C ALA A 185 -4.14 -1.73 -13.70
N LYS A 186 -4.88 -1.90 -14.80
CA LYS A 186 -5.42 -3.19 -15.25
C LYS A 186 -4.31 -4.24 -15.38
N LYS A 187 -3.21 -3.91 -16.07
CA LYS A 187 -2.05 -4.82 -16.23
C LYS A 187 -1.46 -5.26 -14.89
N LEU A 188 -1.48 -4.40 -13.86
CA LEU A 188 -1.01 -4.76 -12.52
C LEU A 188 -1.94 -5.74 -11.80
N VAL A 189 -3.26 -5.54 -11.89
CA VAL A 189 -4.25 -6.33 -11.15
C VAL A 189 -4.72 -7.60 -11.87
N THR A 190 -4.31 -7.81 -13.12
CA THR A 190 -4.59 -9.04 -13.89
C THR A 190 -3.51 -10.11 -13.77
N ARG A 191 -2.46 -9.89 -12.95
CA ARG A 191 -1.38 -10.86 -12.75
C ARG A 191 -0.85 -10.84 -11.31
N PRO A 192 -0.19 -11.90 -10.83
CA PRO A 192 0.44 -11.92 -9.52
C PRO A 192 1.37 -10.71 -9.30
N ALA A 193 1.25 -10.07 -8.14
CA ALA A 193 2.02 -8.85 -7.82
C ALA A 193 3.55 -9.03 -7.96
N ILE A 194 4.05 -10.21 -7.59
CA ILE A 194 5.48 -10.55 -7.66
C ILE A 194 6.07 -10.48 -9.09
N GLU A 195 5.24 -10.60 -10.14
CA GLU A 195 5.70 -10.47 -11.53
C GLU A 195 5.97 -9.01 -11.93
N SER A 196 5.51 -8.05 -11.12
CA SER A 196 5.63 -6.61 -11.38
C SER A 196 6.66 -5.92 -10.48
N VAL A 197 7.26 -6.65 -9.53
CA VAL A 197 8.00 -6.06 -8.40
C VAL A 197 9.35 -6.71 -8.23
N ASP A 198 10.41 -5.90 -8.24
CA ASP A 198 11.74 -6.28 -7.79
C ASP A 198 11.79 -6.25 -6.26
N VAL A 199 12.34 -7.31 -5.66
CA VAL A 199 12.38 -7.50 -4.20
C VAL A 199 13.81 -7.66 -3.71
N THR A 200 14.17 -6.95 -2.65
CA THR A 200 15.42 -7.16 -1.91
C THR A 200 15.10 -7.43 -0.45
N GLU A 201 15.49 -8.59 0.08
CA GLU A 201 15.33 -8.92 1.49
C GLU A 201 16.51 -8.37 2.31
N ASN A 202 16.20 -7.86 3.51
CA ASN A 202 17.12 -7.24 4.44
C ASN A 202 18.16 -6.34 3.76
N PRO A 203 17.72 -5.35 2.95
CA PRO A 203 18.64 -4.45 2.28
C PRO A 203 19.52 -3.74 3.31
N ASN A 204 20.79 -3.55 2.97
CA ASN A 204 21.65 -2.62 3.69
C ASN A 204 21.17 -1.19 3.41
N TYR A 205 20.19 -0.74 4.18
CA TYR A 205 19.50 0.53 3.99
C TYR A 205 19.81 1.49 5.13
N ALA A 206 20.38 2.64 4.77
CA ALA A 206 20.57 3.75 5.67
C ALA A 206 19.27 4.54 5.77
N TRP A 207 18.51 4.28 6.84
CA TRP A 207 17.25 4.97 7.11
C TRP A 207 17.49 6.48 7.30
N PRO A 208 16.72 7.35 6.62
CA PRO A 208 16.86 8.79 6.80
C PRO A 208 16.29 9.22 8.15
N GLU A 209 16.65 10.43 8.56
CA GLU A 209 16.04 11.07 9.73
C GLU A 209 14.55 11.38 9.48
N PRO A 210 13.72 11.40 10.55
CA PRO A 210 12.34 11.81 10.47
C PRO A 210 12.17 13.20 9.84
N PRO A 211 11.11 13.42 9.03
CA PRO A 211 10.88 14.71 8.37
C PRO A 211 10.49 15.84 9.34
N CYS A 212 10.10 15.52 10.59
CA CYS A 212 9.75 16.48 11.63
C CYS A 212 10.64 16.29 12.88
N GLN A 213 11.04 17.41 13.51
CA GLN A 213 11.89 17.39 14.71
C GLN A 213 11.09 17.12 15.99
N ASP A 214 9.90 17.68 16.13
CA ASP A 214 9.02 17.47 17.29
C ASP A 214 8.10 16.26 17.06
N MET A 215 8.65 15.07 17.32
CA MET A 215 7.92 13.82 17.14
C MET A 215 7.00 13.53 18.33
N GLY A 216 5.76 13.19 18.02
CA GLY A 216 4.86 12.59 18.99
C GLY A 216 5.27 11.16 19.33
N ARG A 217 4.94 10.71 20.54
CA ARG A 217 5.05 9.30 20.90
C ARG A 217 3.85 8.52 20.36
N ARG A 218 4.09 7.42 19.66
CA ARG A 218 3.05 6.51 19.20
C ARG A 218 2.50 5.65 20.35
N ARG A 219 1.51 6.18 21.08
CA ARG A 219 1.01 5.61 22.36
C ARG A 219 0.17 4.35 22.19
N ASP A 220 -0.39 4.10 21.00
CA ASP A 220 -1.14 2.87 20.70
C ASP A 220 -0.25 1.61 20.80
N ASN A 221 1.07 1.78 20.73
CA ASN A 221 2.01 0.68 20.88
C ASN A 221 2.28 0.28 22.35
N ASP A 222 2.06 1.20 23.31
CA ASP A 222 2.50 1.00 24.70
C ASP A 222 1.71 -0.10 25.42
N TYR A 223 0.43 -0.29 25.06
CA TYR A 223 -0.50 -1.16 25.78
C TYR A 223 -1.22 -2.16 24.88
N LYS A 224 -0.75 -2.35 23.65
CA LYS A 224 -1.42 -3.19 22.64
C LYS A 224 -1.63 -4.64 23.08
N ASP A 225 -0.73 -5.16 23.92
CA ASP A 225 -0.74 -6.53 24.45
C ASP A 225 -1.40 -6.67 25.84
N VAL A 226 -1.92 -5.58 26.42
CA VAL A 226 -2.53 -5.64 27.76
C VAL A 226 -3.86 -6.42 27.71
N PRO A 227 -4.05 -7.46 28.55
CA PRO A 227 -5.25 -8.28 28.53
C PRO A 227 -6.50 -7.49 28.98
N ALA A 228 -7.66 -7.93 28.54
CA ALA A 228 -8.92 -7.38 29.04
C ALA A 228 -9.09 -7.68 30.53
N ALA A 229 -9.65 -6.72 31.27
CA ALA A 229 -10.07 -6.95 32.64
C ALA A 229 -11.12 -8.08 32.65
N ARG A 230 -10.94 -9.06 33.54
CA ARG A 230 -12.00 -10.01 33.83
C ARG A 230 -13.13 -9.24 34.50
N LEU A 231 -14.34 -9.32 33.94
CA LEU A 231 -15.54 -8.83 34.62
C LEU A 231 -15.66 -9.61 35.93
N LYS A 232 -15.87 -8.90 37.04
CA LYS A 232 -16.20 -9.52 38.33
C LYS A 232 -17.62 -10.03 38.32
#